data_AF-A0A9E5L4S6-F1
#
_entry.id   AF-A0A9E5L4S6-F1
#
_cell.length_a   1.000
_cell.length_b   1.000
_cell.length_c   1.000
_cell.angle_alpha   90.00
_cell.angle_beta   90.00
_cell.angle_gamma   90.00
#
_symmetry.space_group_name_H-M   'P 1'
#
loop_
_entity.id
_entity.type
_entity.pdbx_description
1 polymer ?
#
loop_
_entity_poly.entity_id
_entity_poly.type
_entity_poly.pdbx_seq_one_letter_code
_entity_poly.pdbx_strand_id
1 'polypeptide(L)'
;MSVFSQNRPLKSTSIKDSIQIKTEQDLLKNTKEYINKKEYKKAVFLLKKYYDNFSQSLSVNWIYAHALSLNNENKQAEQKFLKAISISPLDKNLQMDYARFLYQTGNIKNLESIIANFMDDNSKNVEFLLIQANLSFWKGDIKNAQNKIDRILELYPNTEITKDLSDQIKELSALYIKTNFEYQTDSQPLNFFAYHVVLAKYESVLLNPQLEISDYSFSPQTEGALIVKLSNQFRFDRLKLTANLTGGLYKNSSGEDDWLAGISFVKKLSKKLSLNLGYSKNNLLSTIASTTFNLTQQDLFGSIDYHNKWIHFQGGYNHKFFKDDNTIKSIYSWILSQPIKIQNFKFQFGYSYNYTDSKDVLFIFDNQGLGVYDPYFTPKEQKIHSGLFIINYNPSKRILLEAKVNYGFNATLRNPYPIQVTATEFEIGGFYDETFTPVELTGVINYSFSKRFNAKVTYIDQETFFYRRKNINLGLNFIF
;
A
#
# COMPACT_ATOMS: atom_id res chain seq x y z
N MET A 1 9.88 -80.46 -30.45
CA MET A 1 9.13 -79.45 -31.23
C MET A 1 8.63 -78.38 -30.24
N SER A 2 8.48 -77.07 -30.48
CA SER A 2 8.81 -76.14 -31.58
C SER A 2 8.27 -74.73 -31.20
N VAL A 3 8.76 -73.55 -31.62
CA VAL A 3 9.95 -73.11 -32.40
C VAL A 3 10.17 -71.59 -32.17
N PHE A 4 11.43 -71.15 -32.08
CA PHE A 4 12.00 -69.79 -32.28
C PHE A 4 11.30 -68.47 -31.84
N SER A 5 12.14 -67.60 -31.23
CA SER A 5 11.97 -66.14 -31.14
C SER A 5 12.39 -65.42 -32.44
N GLN A 6 11.72 -64.32 -32.80
CA GLN A 6 12.32 -63.22 -33.56
C GLN A 6 11.79 -61.84 -33.13
N ASN A 7 12.69 -60.98 -32.64
CA ASN A 7 12.46 -59.53 -32.56
C ASN A 7 12.71 -58.86 -33.92
N ARG A 8 11.87 -57.88 -34.29
CA ARG A 8 12.18 -56.86 -35.31
C ARG A 8 11.82 -55.47 -34.78
N PRO A 9 12.80 -54.58 -34.51
CA PRO A 9 12.54 -53.16 -34.33
C PRO A 9 12.20 -52.49 -35.68
N LEU A 10 11.30 -51.50 -35.65
CA LEU A 10 10.93 -50.72 -36.84
C LEU A 10 12.12 -49.90 -37.37
N LYS A 11 12.13 -49.67 -38.70
CA LYS A 11 13.06 -48.75 -39.36
C LYS A 11 12.90 -47.32 -38.81
N SER A 12 13.95 -46.78 -38.23
CA SER A 12 14.06 -45.34 -37.97
C SER A 12 14.59 -44.63 -39.22
N THR A 13 13.73 -43.97 -39.99
CA THR A 13 14.15 -43.02 -41.03
C THR A 13 14.63 -41.73 -40.39
N SER A 14 15.91 -41.68 -40.03
CA SER A 14 16.58 -40.45 -39.63
C SER A 14 16.83 -39.56 -40.85
N ILE A 15 16.03 -38.50 -41.01
CA ILE A 15 16.36 -37.44 -41.96
C ILE A 15 17.53 -36.63 -41.38
N LYS A 16 18.74 -36.87 -41.90
CA LYS A 16 19.93 -36.06 -41.64
C LYS A 16 19.94 -34.86 -42.60
N ASP A 17 19.27 -33.78 -42.22
CA ASP A 17 19.49 -32.48 -42.87
C ASP A 17 20.81 -31.88 -42.36
N SER A 18 21.93 -32.34 -42.92
CA SER A 18 23.26 -31.81 -42.62
C SER A 18 23.48 -30.46 -43.31
N ILE A 19 22.82 -29.42 -42.81
CA ILE A 19 23.02 -28.03 -43.24
C ILE A 19 24.49 -27.65 -42.98
N GLN A 20 25.29 -27.59 -44.04
CA GLN A 20 26.70 -27.22 -43.98
C GLN A 20 26.85 -25.71 -44.19
N ILE A 21 26.82 -24.95 -43.10
CA ILE A 21 27.10 -23.50 -43.11
C ILE A 21 28.56 -23.27 -43.51
N LYS A 22 28.78 -22.55 -44.62
CA LYS A 22 30.12 -22.17 -45.12
C LYS A 22 30.36 -20.67 -45.07
N THR A 23 29.31 -19.86 -45.22
CA THR A 23 29.39 -18.39 -45.18
C THR A 23 28.54 -17.80 -44.06
N GLU A 24 28.80 -16.53 -43.72
CA GLU A 24 27.93 -15.76 -42.84
C GLU A 24 26.50 -15.66 -43.40
N GLN A 25 26.35 -15.48 -44.73
CA GLN A 25 25.05 -15.40 -45.38
C GLN A 25 24.24 -16.69 -45.21
N ASP A 26 24.87 -17.86 -45.30
CA ASP A 26 24.23 -19.15 -45.01
C ASP A 26 23.73 -19.19 -43.56
N LEU A 27 24.55 -18.76 -42.60
CA LEU A 27 24.20 -18.74 -41.19
C LEU A 27 22.98 -17.85 -40.94
N LEU A 28 23.00 -16.62 -41.46
CA LEU A 28 21.92 -15.66 -41.33
C LEU A 28 20.63 -16.18 -41.99
N LYS A 29 20.71 -16.75 -43.20
CA LYS A 29 19.55 -17.29 -43.93
C LYS A 29 18.88 -18.43 -43.17
N ASN A 30 19.64 -19.46 -42.79
CA ASN A 30 19.10 -20.61 -42.06
C ASN A 30 18.58 -20.21 -40.66
N THR A 31 19.23 -19.26 -40.00
CA THR A 31 18.75 -18.72 -38.71
C THR A 31 17.41 -18.00 -38.86
N LYS A 32 17.25 -17.14 -39.88
CA LYS A 32 15.97 -16.47 -40.19
C LYS A 32 14.87 -17.48 -40.51
N GLU A 33 15.18 -18.55 -41.24
CA GLU A 33 14.22 -19.62 -41.54
C GLU A 33 13.74 -20.33 -40.26
N TYR A 34 14.65 -20.68 -39.35
CA TYR A 34 14.28 -21.25 -38.05
C TYR A 34 13.45 -20.28 -37.18
N ILE A 35 13.78 -18.98 -37.17
CA ILE A 35 12.99 -17.96 -36.46
C ILE A 35 11.58 -17.85 -37.05
N ASN A 36 11.44 -17.81 -38.39
CA ASN A 36 10.15 -17.72 -39.07
C ASN A 36 9.27 -18.95 -38.80
N LYS A 37 9.87 -20.15 -38.68
CA LYS A 37 9.18 -21.39 -38.28
C LYS A 37 8.91 -21.48 -36.77
N LYS A 38 9.25 -20.44 -35.98
CA LYS A 38 9.18 -20.39 -34.51
C LYS A 38 10.07 -21.44 -33.80
N GLU A 39 11.07 -21.98 -34.48
CA GLU A 39 11.99 -22.99 -33.97
C GLU A 39 13.19 -22.35 -33.25
N TYR A 40 12.93 -21.44 -32.30
CA TYR A 40 13.93 -20.58 -31.67
C TYR A 40 15.12 -21.34 -31.07
N LYS A 41 14.88 -22.51 -30.46
CA LYS A 41 15.93 -23.40 -29.95
C LYS A 41 16.90 -23.89 -31.05
N LYS A 42 16.41 -24.16 -32.26
CA LYS A 42 17.26 -24.57 -33.40
C LYS A 42 18.05 -23.38 -33.95
N ALA A 43 17.43 -22.19 -34.02
CA ALA A 43 18.13 -20.95 -34.38
C ALA A 43 19.29 -20.67 -33.41
N VAL A 44 19.02 -20.68 -32.10
CA VAL A 44 20.04 -20.50 -31.04
C VAL A 44 21.13 -21.57 -31.13
N PHE A 45 20.77 -22.85 -31.31
CA PHE A 45 21.76 -23.93 -31.46
C PHE A 45 22.66 -23.74 -32.69
N LEU A 46 22.09 -23.37 -33.84
CA LEU A 46 22.83 -23.12 -35.08
C LEU A 46 23.81 -21.96 -34.89
N LEU A 47 23.32 -20.83 -34.35
CA LEU A 47 24.14 -19.66 -34.05
C LEU A 47 25.26 -20.00 -33.07
N LYS A 48 24.96 -20.71 -31.98
CA LYS A 48 25.95 -21.16 -31.00
C LYS A 48 27.04 -22.02 -31.62
N LYS A 49 26.68 -22.97 -32.50
CA LYS A 49 27.61 -23.90 -33.15
C LYS A 49 28.61 -23.21 -34.08
N TYR A 50 28.20 -22.12 -34.73
CA TYR A 50 29.04 -21.39 -35.70
C TYR A 50 29.51 -20.02 -35.20
N TYR A 51 29.26 -19.68 -33.93
CA TYR A 51 29.50 -18.34 -33.39
C TYR A 51 30.98 -17.93 -33.47
N ASP A 52 31.91 -18.82 -33.13
CA ASP A 52 33.33 -18.48 -33.01
C ASP A 52 33.90 -17.96 -34.35
N ASN A 53 33.49 -18.59 -35.47
CA ASN A 53 33.85 -18.21 -36.84
C ASN A 53 33.38 -16.79 -37.24
N PHE A 54 32.33 -16.27 -36.60
CA PHE A 54 31.68 -15.01 -36.97
C PHE A 54 31.48 -14.07 -35.76
N SER A 55 32.27 -14.27 -34.70
CA SER A 55 32.07 -13.63 -33.39
C SER A 55 32.23 -12.11 -33.37
N GLN A 56 32.86 -11.53 -34.41
CA GLN A 56 33.00 -10.09 -34.63
C GLN A 56 32.02 -9.53 -35.67
N SER A 57 31.16 -10.34 -36.29
CA SER A 57 30.13 -9.82 -37.20
C SER A 57 29.02 -9.10 -36.42
N LEU A 58 28.69 -7.88 -36.86
CA LEU A 58 27.53 -7.13 -36.40
C LEU A 58 26.24 -7.94 -36.60
N SER A 59 26.01 -8.42 -37.82
CA SER A 59 24.78 -9.13 -38.22
C SER A 59 24.58 -10.41 -37.43
N VAL A 60 25.66 -11.18 -37.19
CA VAL A 60 25.59 -12.43 -36.41
C VAL A 60 25.33 -12.15 -34.94
N ASN A 61 25.97 -11.15 -34.34
CA ASN A 61 25.68 -10.78 -32.95
C ASN A 61 24.24 -10.27 -32.78
N TRP A 62 23.75 -9.43 -33.69
CA TRP A 62 22.38 -8.89 -33.65
C TRP A 62 21.32 -9.97 -33.82
N ILE A 63 21.40 -10.82 -34.85
CA ILE A 63 20.42 -11.91 -35.03
C ILE A 63 20.49 -12.94 -33.89
N TYR A 64 21.66 -13.16 -33.30
CA TYR A 64 21.82 -14.04 -32.15
C TYR A 64 21.17 -13.46 -30.91
N ALA A 65 21.32 -12.15 -30.67
CA ALA A 65 20.61 -11.45 -29.62
C ALA A 65 19.08 -11.61 -29.76
N HIS A 66 18.57 -11.43 -30.98
CA HIS A 66 17.14 -11.60 -31.28
C HIS A 66 16.67 -13.05 -31.09
N ALA A 67 17.42 -14.04 -31.57
CA ALA A 67 17.10 -15.47 -31.40
C ALA A 67 17.10 -15.89 -29.92
N LEU A 68 18.07 -15.41 -29.13
CA LEU A 68 18.13 -15.64 -27.68
C LEU A 68 16.96 -15.00 -26.95
N SER A 69 16.56 -13.78 -27.32
CA SER A 69 15.38 -13.09 -26.78
C SER A 69 14.11 -13.92 -27.00
N LEU A 70 13.87 -14.36 -28.25
CA LEU A 70 12.72 -15.21 -28.60
C LEU A 70 12.75 -16.58 -27.90
N ASN A 71 13.93 -17.07 -27.50
CA ASN A 71 14.10 -18.29 -26.70
C ASN A 71 14.03 -18.06 -25.17
N ASN A 72 13.71 -16.83 -24.72
CA ASN A 72 13.71 -16.38 -23.31
C ASN A 72 15.08 -16.41 -22.60
N GLU A 73 16.19 -16.41 -23.36
CA GLU A 73 17.56 -16.41 -22.83
C GLU A 73 18.10 -14.97 -22.61
N ASN A 74 17.28 -14.13 -21.97
CA ASN A 74 17.43 -12.68 -21.92
C ASN A 74 18.83 -12.18 -21.52
N LYS A 75 19.49 -12.80 -20.53
CA LYS A 75 20.85 -12.41 -20.13
C LYS A 75 21.89 -12.59 -21.24
N GLN A 76 21.77 -13.64 -22.03
CA GLN A 76 22.67 -13.88 -23.17
C GLN A 76 22.28 -12.97 -24.35
N ALA A 77 20.98 -12.72 -24.55
CA ALA A 77 20.50 -11.77 -25.55
C ALA A 77 21.07 -10.36 -25.31
N GLU A 78 21.02 -9.86 -24.07
CA GLU A 78 21.59 -8.56 -23.67
C GLU A 78 23.10 -8.49 -23.97
N GLN A 79 23.87 -9.55 -23.65
CA GLN A 79 25.29 -9.62 -23.98
C GLN A 79 25.56 -9.55 -25.50
N LYS A 80 24.73 -10.19 -26.33
CA LYS A 80 24.87 -10.15 -27.79
C LYS A 80 24.45 -8.80 -28.39
N PHE A 81 23.41 -8.15 -27.85
CA PHE A 81 23.07 -6.77 -28.21
C PHE A 81 24.20 -5.80 -27.86
N LEU A 82 24.75 -5.88 -26.63
CA LEU A 82 25.87 -5.04 -26.22
C LEU A 82 27.12 -5.29 -27.09
N LYS A 83 27.40 -6.54 -27.49
CA LYS A 83 28.48 -6.84 -28.43
C LYS A 83 28.23 -6.25 -29.82
N ALA A 84 27.02 -6.35 -30.37
CA ALA A 84 26.64 -5.69 -31.62
C ALA A 84 26.81 -4.16 -31.53
N ILE A 85 26.36 -3.54 -30.43
CA ILE A 85 26.46 -2.09 -30.21
C ILE A 85 27.93 -1.66 -30.09
N SER A 86 28.80 -2.47 -29.48
CA SER A 86 30.24 -2.19 -29.44
C SER A 86 30.92 -2.22 -30.82
N ILE A 87 30.32 -2.89 -31.81
CA ILE A 87 30.81 -2.95 -33.19
C ILE A 87 30.26 -1.76 -34.00
N SER A 88 28.98 -1.40 -33.82
CA SER A 88 28.34 -0.29 -34.51
C SER A 88 27.50 0.58 -33.55
N PRO A 89 28.14 1.49 -32.79
CA PRO A 89 27.46 2.24 -31.72
C PRO A 89 26.46 3.27 -32.22
N LEU A 90 26.54 3.67 -33.50
CA LEU A 90 25.67 4.68 -34.14
C LEU A 90 24.56 4.09 -35.03
N ASP A 91 24.45 2.75 -35.11
CA ASP A 91 23.37 2.11 -35.86
C ASP A 91 22.03 2.29 -35.13
N LYS A 92 21.19 3.19 -35.65
CA LYS A 92 19.87 3.50 -35.09
C LYS A 92 18.94 2.29 -35.06
N ASN A 93 18.98 1.41 -36.07
CA ASN A 93 18.10 0.25 -36.14
C ASN A 93 18.47 -0.79 -35.06
N LEU A 94 19.78 -0.98 -34.84
CA LEU A 94 20.28 -1.80 -33.74
C LEU A 94 19.91 -1.23 -32.37
N GLN A 95 20.06 0.09 -32.18
CA GLN A 95 19.65 0.76 -30.93
C GLN A 95 18.14 0.63 -30.68
N MET A 96 17.32 0.74 -31.73
CA MET A 96 15.86 0.53 -31.67
C MET A 96 15.53 -0.92 -31.27
N ASP A 97 16.16 -1.92 -31.88
CA ASP A 97 15.93 -3.33 -31.51
C ASP A 97 16.39 -3.65 -30.09
N TYR A 98 17.50 -3.07 -29.65
CA TYR A 98 17.95 -3.20 -28.26
C TYR A 98 16.98 -2.52 -27.29
N ALA A 99 16.45 -1.35 -27.64
CA ALA A 99 15.42 -0.67 -26.84
C ALA A 99 14.11 -1.49 -26.77
N ARG A 100 13.66 -2.11 -27.87
CA ARG A 100 12.53 -3.07 -27.86
C ARG A 100 12.79 -4.23 -26.91
N PHE A 101 13.98 -4.82 -26.97
CA PHE A 101 14.40 -5.89 -26.07
C PHE A 101 14.39 -5.45 -24.59
N LEU A 102 14.97 -4.29 -24.27
CA LEU A 102 14.99 -3.74 -22.90
C LEU A 102 13.56 -3.45 -22.39
N TYR A 103 12.67 -2.96 -23.26
CA TYR A 103 11.25 -2.73 -22.94
C TYR A 103 10.52 -4.05 -22.65
N GLN A 104 10.61 -5.03 -23.55
CA GLN A 104 9.98 -6.35 -23.42
C GLN A 104 10.47 -7.14 -22.21
N THR A 105 11.73 -6.95 -21.80
CA THR A 105 12.33 -7.61 -20.63
C THR A 105 12.20 -6.81 -19.33
N GLY A 106 11.59 -5.61 -19.36
CA GLY A 106 11.39 -4.76 -18.20
C GLY A 106 12.65 -4.08 -17.66
N ASN A 107 13.74 -4.02 -18.43
CA ASN A 107 14.98 -3.33 -18.03
C ASN A 107 14.90 -1.81 -18.28
N ILE A 108 13.97 -1.18 -17.55
CA ILE A 108 13.58 0.24 -17.66
C ILE A 108 14.77 1.20 -17.46
N LYS A 109 15.74 0.85 -16.61
CA LYS A 109 16.84 1.77 -16.21
C LYS A 109 17.74 2.18 -17.37
N ASN A 110 18.02 1.24 -18.28
CA ASN A 110 18.93 1.48 -19.41
C ASN A 110 18.16 2.02 -20.63
N LEU A 111 16.88 1.69 -20.73
CA LEU A 111 16.05 1.92 -21.91
C LEU A 111 15.98 3.40 -22.32
N GLU A 112 15.77 4.31 -21.38
CA GLU A 112 15.66 5.75 -21.69
C GLU A 112 16.93 6.34 -22.29
N SER A 113 18.09 5.94 -21.75
CA SER A 113 19.39 6.36 -22.28
C SER A 113 19.64 5.85 -23.69
N ILE A 114 19.14 4.65 -24.02
CA ILE A 114 19.25 4.09 -25.37
C ILE A 114 18.26 4.81 -26.33
N ILE A 115 17.03 5.08 -25.89
CA ILE A 115 16.03 5.81 -26.68
C ILE A 115 16.51 7.23 -27.04
N ALA A 116 17.13 7.95 -26.10
CA ALA A 116 17.65 9.30 -26.31
C ALA A 116 18.74 9.39 -27.40
N ASN A 117 19.37 8.28 -27.81
CA ASN A 117 20.38 8.26 -28.86
C ASN A 117 19.78 8.32 -30.29
N PHE A 118 18.50 7.96 -30.45
CA PHE A 118 17.85 7.91 -31.77
C PHE A 118 16.47 8.59 -31.84
N MET A 119 15.89 9.00 -30.70
CA MET A 119 14.67 9.81 -30.61
C MET A 119 15.01 11.23 -30.12
N ASP A 120 14.55 12.24 -30.86
CA ASP A 120 14.43 13.62 -30.40
C ASP A 120 12.95 13.98 -30.16
N ASP A 121 12.68 15.20 -29.68
CA ASP A 121 11.32 15.68 -29.41
C ASP A 121 10.45 15.88 -30.67
N ASN A 122 11.05 15.92 -31.86
CA ASN A 122 10.36 16.02 -33.14
C ASN A 122 10.02 14.65 -33.76
N SER A 123 10.51 13.56 -33.17
CA SER A 123 10.33 12.22 -33.72
C SER A 123 8.86 11.84 -33.90
N LYS A 124 8.56 11.23 -35.05
CA LYS A 124 7.24 10.73 -35.42
C LYS A 124 7.10 9.21 -35.23
N ASN A 125 8.08 8.58 -34.58
CA ASN A 125 8.06 7.13 -34.38
C ASN A 125 7.13 6.74 -33.22
N VAL A 126 5.90 6.38 -33.60
CA VAL A 126 4.78 6.02 -32.71
C VAL A 126 5.13 4.94 -31.70
N GLU A 127 5.84 3.89 -32.11
CA GLU A 127 6.21 2.78 -31.23
C GLU A 127 7.05 3.28 -30.05
N PHE A 128 8.05 4.13 -30.34
CA PHE A 128 8.94 4.67 -29.32
C PHE A 128 8.33 5.83 -28.54
N LEU A 129 7.40 6.59 -29.12
CA LEU A 129 6.55 7.52 -28.35
C LEU A 129 5.68 6.76 -27.33
N LEU A 130 5.10 5.61 -27.71
CA LEU A 130 4.29 4.79 -26.81
C LEU A 130 5.16 4.12 -25.73
N ILE A 131 6.37 3.68 -26.07
CA ILE A 131 7.34 3.20 -25.07
C ILE A 131 7.70 4.34 -24.09
N GLN A 132 7.98 5.55 -24.56
CA GLN A 132 8.22 6.71 -23.69
C GLN A 132 7.02 7.02 -22.78
N ALA A 133 5.79 6.99 -23.31
CA ALA A 133 4.57 7.20 -22.54
C ALA A 133 4.43 6.18 -21.39
N ASN A 134 4.66 4.90 -21.69
CA ASN A 134 4.66 3.83 -20.68
C ASN A 134 5.76 4.04 -19.62
N LEU A 135 6.97 4.46 -20.01
CA LEU A 135 8.07 4.71 -19.07
C LEU A 135 7.77 5.87 -18.12
N SER A 136 7.20 6.97 -18.63
CA SER A 136 6.69 8.07 -17.80
C SER A 136 5.59 7.60 -16.84
N PHE A 137 4.62 6.82 -17.33
CA PHE A 137 3.54 6.28 -16.50
C PHE A 137 4.06 5.35 -15.39
N TRP A 138 4.98 4.42 -15.68
CA TRP A 138 5.57 3.52 -14.70
C TRP A 138 6.46 4.22 -13.66
N LYS A 139 6.94 5.43 -13.96
CA LYS A 139 7.61 6.33 -13.02
C LYS A 139 6.63 7.22 -12.24
N GLY A 140 5.33 7.14 -12.52
CA GLY A 140 4.29 7.99 -11.96
C GLY A 140 4.37 9.45 -12.43
N ASP A 141 4.98 9.72 -13.58
CA ASP A 141 4.98 11.00 -14.28
C ASP A 141 3.83 11.01 -15.30
N ILE A 142 2.62 11.22 -14.78
CA ILE A 142 1.38 11.12 -15.54
C ILE A 142 1.28 12.22 -16.60
N LYS A 143 1.77 13.42 -16.29
CA LYS A 143 1.76 14.55 -17.22
C LYS A 143 2.59 14.25 -18.47
N ASN A 144 3.82 13.75 -18.32
CA ASN A 144 4.62 13.41 -19.50
C ASN A 144 4.11 12.16 -20.23
N ALA A 145 3.50 11.19 -19.52
CA ALA A 145 2.81 10.08 -20.16
C ALA A 145 1.66 10.57 -21.08
N GLN A 146 0.82 11.47 -20.57
CA GLN A 146 -0.27 12.08 -21.33
C GLN A 146 0.24 12.91 -22.51
N ASN A 147 1.25 13.76 -22.31
CA ASN A 147 1.85 14.55 -23.40
C ASN A 147 2.33 13.67 -24.58
N LYS A 148 2.88 12.48 -24.30
CA LYS A 148 3.32 11.53 -25.35
C LYS A 148 2.13 10.81 -26.00
N ILE A 149 1.04 10.55 -25.28
CA ILE A 149 -0.23 10.04 -25.83
C ILE A 149 -0.86 11.08 -26.77
N ASP A 150 -0.96 12.32 -26.33
CA ASP A 150 -1.55 13.41 -27.11
C ASP A 150 -0.78 13.59 -28.42
N ARG A 151 0.57 13.54 -28.36
CA ARG A 151 1.42 13.55 -29.56
C ARG A 151 1.20 12.36 -30.51
N ILE A 152 0.89 11.17 -29.99
CA ILE A 152 0.53 10.01 -30.82
C ILE A 152 -0.82 10.25 -31.51
N LEU A 153 -1.80 10.83 -30.80
CA LEU A 153 -3.12 11.15 -31.34
C LEU A 153 -3.06 12.31 -32.35
N GLU A 154 -2.21 13.31 -32.16
CA GLU A 154 -1.95 14.35 -33.19
C GLU A 154 -1.45 13.75 -34.51
N LEU A 155 -0.53 12.79 -34.43
CA LEU A 155 0.07 12.15 -35.60
C LEU A 155 -0.87 11.09 -36.22
N TYR A 156 -1.72 10.43 -35.41
CA TYR A 156 -2.61 9.34 -35.81
C TYR A 156 -3.96 9.41 -35.07
N PRO A 157 -4.88 10.34 -35.44
CA PRO A 157 -6.08 10.64 -34.64
C PRO A 157 -7.04 9.49 -34.36
N ASN A 158 -7.06 8.47 -35.22
CA ASN A 158 -7.98 7.32 -35.14
C ASN A 158 -7.30 6.05 -34.60
N THR A 159 -6.14 6.16 -33.92
CA THR A 159 -5.41 5.00 -33.40
C THR A 159 -5.94 4.54 -32.04
N GLU A 160 -6.08 3.22 -31.84
CA GLU A 160 -6.47 2.64 -30.54
C GLU A 160 -5.26 2.26 -29.65
N ILE A 161 -4.02 2.37 -30.14
CA ILE A 161 -2.83 1.85 -29.44
C ILE A 161 -2.53 2.53 -28.10
N THR A 162 -3.06 3.74 -27.87
CA THR A 162 -2.91 4.48 -26.60
C THR A 162 -4.02 4.18 -25.60
N LYS A 163 -5.15 3.59 -26.05
CA LYS A 163 -6.41 3.48 -25.31
C LYS A 163 -6.26 2.85 -23.92
N ASP A 164 -5.55 1.73 -23.84
CA ASP A 164 -5.31 1.02 -22.58
C ASP A 164 -4.49 1.87 -21.59
N LEU A 165 -3.45 2.58 -22.07
CA LEU A 165 -2.65 3.47 -21.24
C LEU A 165 -3.44 4.73 -20.84
N SER A 166 -4.28 5.27 -21.72
CA SER A 166 -5.19 6.38 -21.41
C SER A 166 -6.23 5.99 -20.35
N ASP A 167 -6.81 4.81 -20.45
CA ASP A 167 -7.76 4.28 -19.46
C ASP A 167 -7.06 4.04 -18.10
N GLN A 168 -5.84 3.48 -18.09
CA GLN A 168 -5.02 3.35 -16.88
C GLN A 168 -4.66 4.70 -16.24
N ILE A 169 -4.27 5.70 -17.04
CA ILE A 169 -4.00 7.07 -16.57
C ILE A 169 -5.26 7.69 -15.98
N LYS A 170 -6.41 7.53 -16.64
CA LYS A 170 -7.70 8.06 -16.19
C LYS A 170 -8.17 7.39 -14.90
N GLU A 171 -8.00 6.08 -14.75
CA GLU A 171 -8.34 5.37 -13.51
C GLU A 171 -7.42 5.76 -12.35
N LEU A 172 -6.11 5.94 -12.61
CA LEU A 172 -5.14 6.34 -11.60
C LEU A 172 -5.30 7.81 -11.16
N SER A 173 -5.54 8.73 -12.09
CA SER A 173 -5.67 10.18 -11.83
C SER A 173 -7.10 10.64 -11.55
N ALA A 174 -8.06 9.71 -11.44
CA ALA A 174 -9.45 9.98 -11.11
C ALA A 174 -9.58 10.77 -9.79
N LEU A 175 -10.55 11.69 -9.73
CA LEU A 175 -10.94 12.30 -8.47
C LEU A 175 -11.61 11.22 -7.60
N TYR A 176 -11.14 11.12 -6.37
CA TYR A 176 -11.63 10.17 -5.41
C TYR A 176 -12.28 10.87 -4.22
N ILE A 177 -13.48 10.42 -3.86
CA ILE A 177 -14.28 10.98 -2.76
C ILE A 177 -14.63 9.85 -1.79
N LYS A 178 -14.25 9.99 -0.52
CA LYS A 178 -14.87 9.25 0.58
C LYS A 178 -15.86 10.15 1.31
N THR A 179 -16.99 9.61 1.70
CA THR A 179 -17.81 10.12 2.80
C THR A 179 -17.81 9.08 3.92
N ASN A 180 -17.82 9.49 5.17
CA ASN A 180 -18.08 8.62 6.32
C ASN A 180 -19.08 9.32 7.24
N PHE A 181 -20.17 8.63 7.59
CA PHE A 181 -21.11 9.07 8.60
C PHE A 181 -20.90 8.21 9.84
N GLU A 182 -20.48 8.82 10.93
CA GLU A 182 -20.16 8.15 12.19
C GLU A 182 -21.21 8.53 13.25
N TYR A 183 -21.64 7.54 14.03
CA TYR A 183 -22.42 7.75 15.24
C TYR A 183 -21.81 6.95 16.37
N GLN A 184 -21.49 7.61 17.48
CA GLN A 184 -20.92 7.01 18.68
C GLN A 184 -21.82 7.30 19.90
N THR A 185 -21.89 6.30 20.78
CA THR A 185 -22.43 6.42 22.14
C THR A 185 -21.50 5.72 23.11
N ASP A 186 -21.24 6.28 24.30
CA ASP A 186 -20.52 5.58 25.36
C ASP A 186 -21.15 5.78 26.75
N SER A 187 -20.56 5.13 27.75
CA SER A 187 -20.97 5.20 29.16
C SER A 187 -20.34 6.36 29.93
N GLN A 188 -19.62 7.29 29.29
CA GLN A 188 -19.07 8.51 29.88
C GLN A 188 -19.74 9.74 29.22
N PRO A 189 -21.08 9.83 29.38
CA PRO A 189 -22.16 10.27 28.48
C PRO A 189 -21.87 10.96 27.13
N LEU A 190 -20.75 10.71 26.46
CA LEU A 190 -20.39 11.35 25.21
C LEU A 190 -21.06 10.62 24.04
N ASN A 191 -22.10 11.25 23.50
CA ASN A 191 -22.69 10.84 22.24
C ASN A 191 -22.28 11.84 21.16
N PHE A 192 -22.00 11.36 19.95
CA PHE A 192 -21.78 12.25 18.82
C PHE A 192 -22.26 11.67 17.50
N PHE A 193 -22.63 12.56 16.59
CA PHE A 193 -22.73 12.29 15.17
C PHE A 193 -21.63 13.08 14.45
N ALA A 194 -20.93 12.44 13.52
CA ALA A 194 -19.88 13.09 12.74
C ALA A 194 -19.99 12.77 11.25
N TYR A 195 -19.65 13.76 10.44
CA TYR A 195 -19.52 13.66 9.00
C TYR A 195 -18.06 13.89 8.63
N HIS A 196 -17.51 13.00 7.81
CA HIS A 196 -16.16 13.14 7.26
C HIS A 196 -16.23 13.04 5.75
N VAL A 197 -15.61 14.00 5.06
CA VAL A 197 -15.36 13.91 3.62
C VAL A 197 -13.89 14.05 3.31
N VAL A 198 -13.42 13.13 2.47
CA VAL A 198 -12.04 13.08 1.98
C VAL A 198 -12.08 13.19 0.47
N LEU A 199 -11.54 14.28 -0.06
CA LEU A 199 -11.27 14.47 -1.48
C LEU A 199 -9.80 14.20 -1.74
N ALA A 200 -9.45 13.29 -2.64
CA ALA A 200 -8.07 12.98 -2.98
C ALA A 200 -7.88 12.80 -4.47
N LYS A 201 -6.69 13.13 -4.97
CA LYS A 201 -6.31 12.91 -6.37
C LYS A 201 -4.82 12.54 -6.46
N TYR A 202 -4.49 11.59 -7.33
CA TYR A 202 -3.10 11.29 -7.70
C TYR A 202 -2.71 12.15 -8.90
N GLU A 203 -1.67 12.98 -8.77
CA GLU A 203 -1.10 13.75 -9.91
C GLU A 203 0.29 13.22 -10.28
N SER A 204 1.13 12.93 -9.28
CA SER A 204 2.48 12.36 -9.50
C SER A 204 3.05 11.72 -8.24
N VAL A 205 4.21 11.07 -8.34
CA VAL A 205 4.95 10.56 -7.17
C VAL A 205 5.28 11.62 -6.10
N LEU A 206 5.29 12.92 -6.43
CA LEU A 206 5.53 14.01 -5.46
C LEU A 206 4.27 14.81 -5.10
N LEU A 207 3.18 14.68 -5.86
CA LEU A 207 1.95 15.45 -5.67
C LEU A 207 0.75 14.51 -5.65
N ASN A 208 0.27 14.24 -4.43
CA ASN A 208 -0.89 13.41 -4.12
C ASN A 208 -1.71 14.12 -3.04
N PRO A 209 -2.38 15.25 -3.40
CA PRO A 209 -3.14 16.04 -2.46
C PRO A 209 -4.37 15.29 -1.95
N GLN A 210 -4.65 15.48 -0.66
CA GLN A 210 -5.85 15.03 0.02
C GLN A 210 -6.39 16.18 0.89
N LEU A 211 -7.64 16.57 0.68
CA LEU A 211 -8.40 17.45 1.57
C LEU A 211 -9.34 16.57 2.41
N GLU A 212 -9.26 16.72 3.73
CA GLU A 212 -10.15 16.08 4.71
C GLU A 212 -10.92 17.16 5.46
N ILE A 213 -12.24 17.07 5.46
CA ILE A 213 -13.15 17.91 6.24
C ILE A 213 -13.91 16.97 7.18
N SER A 214 -13.87 17.25 8.48
CA SER A 214 -14.66 16.53 9.49
C SER A 214 -15.46 17.51 10.32
N ASP A 215 -16.74 17.24 10.49
CA ASP A 215 -17.67 18.02 11.29
C ASP A 215 -18.34 17.13 12.33
N TYR A 216 -18.38 17.57 13.58
CA TYR A 216 -18.88 16.83 14.73
C TYR A 216 -20.00 17.61 15.41
N SER A 217 -21.09 16.92 15.73
CA SER A 217 -22.15 17.40 16.61
C SER A 217 -22.19 16.53 17.86
N PHE A 218 -21.96 17.12 19.02
CA PHE A 218 -21.94 16.41 20.31
C PHE A 218 -23.33 16.35 20.96
N SER A 219 -23.45 15.56 22.01
CA SER A 219 -24.60 15.48 22.91
C SER A 219 -24.13 14.84 24.23
N PRO A 220 -24.48 15.40 25.41
CA PRO A 220 -25.51 16.41 25.66
C PRO A 220 -25.11 17.87 25.38
N GLN A 221 -23.85 18.16 25.03
CA GLN A 221 -23.38 19.49 24.67
C GLN A 221 -24.05 19.97 23.37
N THR A 222 -24.36 21.26 23.26
CA THR A 222 -24.81 21.87 21.99
C THR A 222 -23.65 22.30 21.08
N GLU A 223 -22.43 21.93 21.45
CA GLU A 223 -21.18 22.34 20.84
C GLU A 223 -20.88 21.44 19.62
N GLY A 224 -20.14 22.00 18.66
CA GLY A 224 -19.66 21.25 17.51
C GLY A 224 -18.18 21.52 17.23
N ALA A 225 -17.53 20.60 16.54
CA ALA A 225 -16.12 20.72 16.17
C ALA A 225 -15.93 20.54 14.66
N LEU A 226 -15.32 21.56 14.04
CA LEU A 226 -14.94 21.54 12.62
C LEU A 226 -13.43 21.35 12.50
N ILE A 227 -13.03 20.43 11.64
CA ILE A 227 -11.63 20.09 11.34
C ILE A 227 -11.43 20.12 9.83
N VAL A 228 -10.40 20.84 9.37
CA VAL A 228 -10.01 20.86 7.96
C VAL A 228 -8.52 20.57 7.87
N LYS A 229 -8.15 19.50 7.15
CA LYS A 229 -6.74 19.10 6.94
C LYS A 229 -6.44 19.02 5.45
N LEU A 230 -5.30 19.60 5.04
CA LEU A 230 -4.69 19.40 3.74
C LEU A 230 -3.44 18.51 3.93
N SER A 231 -3.38 17.41 3.19
CA SER A 231 -2.27 16.46 3.21
C SER A 231 -1.68 16.26 1.82
N ASN A 232 -0.41 15.87 1.76
CA ASN A 232 0.24 15.40 0.54
C ASN A 232 1.13 14.18 0.82
N GLN A 233 1.02 13.16 -0.03
CA GLN A 233 1.92 12.00 0.00
C GLN A 233 3.02 12.11 -1.06
N PHE A 234 4.27 12.02 -0.61
CA PHE A 234 5.46 11.97 -1.45
C PHE A 234 6.03 10.55 -1.48
N ARG A 235 6.41 10.05 -2.66
CA ARG A 235 7.00 8.72 -2.88
C ARG A 235 8.37 8.86 -3.52
N PHE A 236 9.38 8.31 -2.86
CA PHE A 236 10.77 8.32 -3.30
C PHE A 236 11.21 6.88 -3.58
N ASP A 237 10.82 6.32 -4.73
CA ASP A 237 10.97 4.89 -5.03
C ASP A 237 12.43 4.41 -5.01
N ARG A 238 13.37 5.24 -5.47
CA ARG A 238 14.82 4.97 -5.37
C ARG A 238 15.27 4.75 -3.92
N LEU A 239 14.68 5.49 -2.98
CA LEU A 239 14.93 5.38 -1.55
C LEU A 239 14.01 4.38 -0.85
N LYS A 240 13.00 3.83 -1.54
CA LYS A 240 11.90 3.01 -0.99
C LYS A 240 11.25 3.67 0.23
N LEU A 241 11.08 4.99 0.14
CA LEU A 241 10.58 5.86 1.20
C LEU A 241 9.27 6.50 0.74
N THR A 242 8.29 6.55 1.63
CA THR A 242 7.08 7.37 1.48
C THR A 242 7.06 8.36 2.62
N ALA A 243 6.82 9.63 2.33
CA ALA A 243 6.62 10.67 3.33
C ALA A 243 5.20 11.23 3.19
N ASN A 244 4.51 11.47 4.30
CA ASN A 244 3.24 12.18 4.30
C ASN A 244 3.41 13.46 5.12
N LEU A 245 2.97 14.58 4.56
CA LEU A 245 2.88 15.87 5.24
C LEU A 245 1.41 16.26 5.37
N THR A 246 1.03 16.82 6.51
CA THR A 246 -0.32 17.29 6.82
C THR A 246 -0.23 18.62 7.54
N GLY A 247 -1.08 19.56 7.16
CA GLY A 247 -1.37 20.79 7.90
C GLY A 247 -2.89 20.99 7.96
N GLY A 248 -3.40 21.63 9.00
CA GLY A 248 -4.84 21.81 9.15
C GLY A 248 -5.23 22.79 10.25
N LEU A 249 -6.52 23.04 10.33
CA LEU A 249 -7.17 23.86 11.33
C LEU A 249 -8.21 23.03 12.09
N TYR A 250 -8.36 23.34 13.37
CA TYR A 250 -9.33 22.75 14.29
C TYR A 250 -10.02 23.89 15.05
N LYS A 251 -11.35 23.90 14.98
CA LYS A 251 -12.20 24.83 15.71
C LYS A 251 -13.25 24.04 16.48
N ASN A 252 -13.21 24.14 17.80
CA ASN A 252 -14.35 23.85 18.64
C ASN A 252 -15.23 25.12 18.75
N SER A 253 -16.55 24.96 18.77
CA SER A 253 -17.51 26.07 18.83
C SER A 253 -17.38 26.93 20.08
N SER A 254 -16.83 26.38 21.17
CA SER A 254 -16.60 27.06 22.45
C SER A 254 -15.16 27.54 22.67
N GLY A 255 -14.25 27.31 21.71
CA GLY A 255 -12.83 27.65 21.82
C GLY A 255 -12.34 28.68 20.79
N GLU A 256 -11.10 29.14 20.98
CA GLU A 256 -10.33 29.76 19.90
C GLU A 256 -9.96 28.74 18.81
N ASP A 257 -9.42 29.19 17.68
CA ASP A 257 -8.93 28.28 16.63
C ASP A 257 -7.54 27.71 17.00
N ASP A 258 -7.29 26.43 16.73
CA ASP A 258 -5.96 25.81 16.89
C ASP A 258 -5.53 25.10 15.59
N TRP A 259 -4.22 24.93 15.41
CA TRP A 259 -3.64 24.31 14.21
C TRP A 259 -3.30 22.83 14.44
N LEU A 260 -3.44 22.05 13.39
CA LEU A 260 -3.05 20.64 13.30
C LEU A 260 -1.87 20.51 12.33
N ALA A 261 -0.96 19.56 12.59
CA ALA A 261 0.06 19.19 11.62
C ALA A 261 0.51 17.74 11.80
N GLY A 262 1.10 17.16 10.76
CA GLY A 262 1.70 15.84 10.83
C GLY A 262 2.81 15.65 9.81
N ILE A 263 3.85 14.92 10.20
CA ILE A 263 4.88 14.43 9.30
C ILE A 263 5.18 12.98 9.63
N SER A 264 5.12 12.10 8.64
CA SER A 264 5.39 10.67 8.81
C SER A 264 6.21 10.10 7.66
N PHE A 265 7.01 9.08 7.96
CA PHE A 265 7.96 8.45 7.05
C PHE A 265 7.84 6.94 7.13
N VAL A 266 7.46 6.30 6.03
CA VAL A 266 7.44 4.83 5.87
C VAL A 266 8.60 4.41 4.98
N LYS A 267 9.58 3.72 5.56
CA LYS A 267 10.78 3.20 4.89
C LYS A 267 10.69 1.67 4.75
N LYS A 268 10.67 1.16 3.52
CA LYS A 268 10.77 -0.29 3.28
C LYS A 268 12.24 -0.73 3.38
N LEU A 269 12.60 -1.32 4.51
CA LEU A 269 13.94 -1.85 4.80
C LEU A 269 14.21 -3.14 4.00
N SER A 270 13.20 -3.99 3.82
CA SER A 270 13.29 -5.18 2.97
C SER A 270 11.96 -5.45 2.24
N LYS A 271 11.86 -6.55 1.48
CA LYS A 271 10.58 -7.01 0.91
C LYS A 271 9.53 -7.40 1.97
N LYS A 272 9.95 -7.60 3.22
CA LYS A 272 9.15 -8.14 4.32
C LYS A 272 9.10 -7.22 5.55
N LEU A 273 9.83 -6.11 5.56
CA LEU A 273 10.07 -5.27 6.73
C LEU A 273 9.97 -3.80 6.35
N SER A 274 9.11 -3.07 7.05
CA SER A 274 8.99 -1.61 6.96
C SER A 274 9.15 -0.98 8.34
N LEU A 275 9.66 0.24 8.35
CA LEU A 275 9.75 1.11 9.52
C LEU A 275 8.89 2.34 9.26
N ASN A 276 8.01 2.68 10.19
CA ASN A 276 7.22 3.91 10.21
C ASN A 276 7.69 4.78 11.37
N LEU A 277 7.86 6.07 11.14
CA LEU A 277 8.28 7.06 12.14
C LEU A 277 7.55 8.37 11.86
N GLY A 278 7.15 9.11 12.89
CA GLY A 278 6.53 10.41 12.67
C GLY A 278 6.22 11.22 13.92
N TYR A 279 5.76 12.44 13.65
CA TYR A 279 5.21 13.38 14.62
C TYR A 279 3.85 13.88 14.12
N SER A 280 2.88 14.06 15.01
CA SER A 280 1.63 14.73 14.68
C SER A 280 1.02 15.47 15.85
N LYS A 281 0.52 16.69 15.61
CA LYS A 281 -0.39 17.41 16.50
C LYS A 281 -1.82 17.24 16.00
N ASN A 282 -2.65 16.57 16.80
CA ASN A 282 -4.03 16.21 16.50
C ASN A 282 -4.98 16.84 17.53
N ASN A 283 -6.23 17.07 17.14
CA ASN A 283 -7.32 17.35 18.08
C ASN A 283 -7.62 16.09 18.93
N LEU A 284 -8.20 16.29 20.12
CA LEU A 284 -8.67 15.19 20.96
C LEU A 284 -10.10 15.45 21.41
N LEU A 285 -10.99 14.50 21.11
CA LEU A 285 -12.44 14.54 21.34
C LEU A 285 -12.85 13.19 21.92
N SER A 286 -12.49 12.94 23.19
CA SER A 286 -12.58 11.61 23.83
C SER A 286 -13.28 11.59 25.19
N THR A 287 -13.69 12.74 25.70
CA THR A 287 -14.46 12.92 26.94
C THR A 287 -15.42 14.10 26.76
N ILE A 288 -16.45 14.22 27.60
CA ILE A 288 -17.32 15.40 27.67
C ILE A 288 -16.52 16.70 27.82
N ALA A 289 -15.52 16.74 28.71
CA ALA A 289 -14.74 17.96 28.93
C ALA A 289 -13.87 18.33 27.72
N SER A 290 -13.35 17.33 26.97
CA SER A 290 -12.58 17.61 25.74
C SER A 290 -13.41 18.24 24.62
N THR A 291 -14.75 18.20 24.69
CA THR A 291 -15.62 18.85 23.69
C THR A 291 -16.02 20.27 24.05
N THR A 292 -15.64 20.81 25.22
CA THR A 292 -15.98 22.19 25.60
C THR A 292 -14.87 23.21 25.27
N PHE A 293 -13.68 22.76 24.84
CA PHE A 293 -12.56 23.63 24.47
C PHE A 293 -11.63 23.01 23.42
N ASN A 294 -10.61 23.76 22.98
CA ASN A 294 -9.62 23.29 22.01
C ASN A 294 -8.51 22.44 22.65
N LEU A 295 -8.82 21.16 22.92
CA LEU A 295 -7.83 20.17 23.34
C LEU A 295 -7.07 19.59 22.13
N THR A 296 -5.74 19.64 22.18
CA THR A 296 -4.84 19.01 21.20
C THR A 296 -3.77 18.16 21.87
N GLN A 297 -3.50 16.98 21.31
CA GLN A 297 -2.40 16.10 21.70
C GLN A 297 -1.29 16.13 20.64
N GLN A 298 -0.05 15.89 21.06
CA GLN A 298 1.11 15.77 20.19
C GLN A 298 1.68 14.36 20.31
N ASP A 299 1.71 13.58 19.24
CA ASP A 299 2.22 12.22 19.18
C ASP A 299 3.63 12.19 18.56
N LEU A 300 4.61 11.59 19.22
CA LEU A 300 5.87 11.15 18.63
C LEU A 300 5.88 9.61 18.59
N PHE A 301 5.84 9.03 17.39
CA PHE A 301 5.59 7.61 17.21
C PHE A 301 6.61 6.90 16.31
N GLY A 302 6.74 5.59 16.53
CA GLY A 302 7.47 4.68 15.66
C GLY A 302 6.89 3.28 15.69
N SER A 303 6.80 2.62 14.53
CA SER A 303 6.40 1.21 14.41
C SER A 303 7.24 0.44 13.41
N ILE A 304 7.36 -0.86 13.63
CA ILE A 304 7.96 -1.83 12.73
C ILE A 304 6.86 -2.78 12.27
N ASP A 305 6.76 -2.94 10.95
CA ASP A 305 5.80 -3.81 10.28
C ASP A 305 6.55 -4.94 9.55
N TYR A 306 6.31 -6.18 9.97
CA TYR A 306 6.94 -7.37 9.41
C TYR A 306 5.91 -8.38 8.89
N HIS A 307 6.04 -8.80 7.62
CA HIS A 307 5.12 -9.74 6.99
C HIS A 307 5.86 -10.86 6.26
N ASN A 308 5.43 -12.11 6.48
CA ASN A 308 5.90 -13.28 5.75
C ASN A 308 4.76 -14.27 5.47
N LYS A 309 5.07 -15.41 4.81
CA LYS A 309 4.08 -16.43 4.41
C LYS A 309 3.32 -17.14 5.55
N TRP A 310 3.68 -16.88 6.81
CA TRP A 310 3.09 -17.50 8.00
C TRP A 310 2.42 -16.49 8.92
N ILE A 311 3.03 -15.31 9.09
CA ILE A 311 2.61 -14.30 10.07
C ILE A 311 2.67 -12.88 9.51
N HIS A 312 1.89 -12.01 10.13
CA HIS A 312 2.02 -10.56 10.12
C HIS A 312 2.29 -10.12 11.56
N PHE A 313 3.33 -9.33 11.77
CA PHE A 313 3.70 -8.76 13.06
C PHE A 313 3.80 -7.25 12.93
N GLN A 314 3.29 -6.53 13.93
CA GLN A 314 3.55 -5.11 14.12
C GLN A 314 3.97 -4.88 15.57
N GLY A 315 4.94 -4.01 15.79
CA GLY A 315 5.32 -3.53 17.11
C GLY A 315 5.64 -2.04 17.06
N GLY A 316 5.27 -1.28 18.08
CA GLY A 316 5.44 0.16 18.07
C GLY A 316 5.43 0.82 19.44
N TYR A 317 5.84 2.08 19.43
CA TYR A 317 5.88 3.00 20.55
C TYR A 317 5.22 4.32 20.14
N ASN A 318 4.46 4.91 21.05
CA ASN A 318 3.96 6.28 20.93
C ASN A 318 4.23 7.03 22.25
N HIS A 319 4.70 8.27 22.13
CA HIS A 319 4.81 9.20 23.23
C HIS A 319 3.92 10.40 22.95
N LYS A 320 2.88 10.57 23.77
CA LYS A 320 1.98 11.71 23.72
C LYS A 320 2.44 12.82 24.65
N PHE A 321 2.31 14.06 24.21
CA PHE A 321 2.52 15.28 24.98
C PHE A 321 1.26 16.16 24.89
N PHE A 322 0.96 16.88 25.96
CA PHE A 322 -0.21 17.76 26.10
C PHE A 322 0.23 19.18 26.48
N LYS A 323 -0.69 20.16 26.45
CA LYS A 323 -0.39 21.58 26.78
C LYS A 323 -0.14 21.82 28.29
N ASP A 324 -0.49 20.86 29.14
CA ASP A 324 -0.41 20.86 30.60
C ASP A 324 0.84 20.11 31.13
N ASP A 325 1.84 19.90 30.28
CA ASP A 325 3.07 19.12 30.54
C ASP A 325 2.84 17.65 30.99
N ASN A 326 1.63 17.11 30.84
CA ASN A 326 1.40 15.68 30.99
C ASN A 326 1.92 14.92 29.77
N THR A 327 2.28 13.65 29.98
CA THR A 327 2.72 12.76 28.90
C THR A 327 2.13 11.36 29.07
N ILE A 328 1.84 10.69 27.95
CA ILE A 328 1.37 9.30 27.94
C ILE A 328 2.29 8.47 27.06
N LYS A 329 2.90 7.43 27.62
CA LYS A 329 3.75 6.48 26.90
C LYS A 329 2.94 5.23 26.58
N SER A 330 2.97 4.78 25.35
CA SER A 330 2.36 3.52 24.93
C SER A 330 3.36 2.63 24.20
N ILE A 331 3.43 1.36 24.57
CA ILE A 331 4.13 0.31 23.82
C ILE A 331 3.06 -0.70 23.41
N TYR A 332 3.06 -1.11 22.14
CA TYR A 332 2.15 -2.15 21.66
C TYR A 332 2.86 -3.11 20.72
N SER A 333 2.36 -4.33 20.66
CA SER A 333 2.68 -5.27 19.60
C SER A 333 1.53 -6.22 19.34
N TRP A 334 1.46 -6.75 18.13
CA TRP A 334 0.57 -7.86 17.81
C TRP A 334 1.18 -8.76 16.74
N ILE A 335 0.76 -10.02 16.76
CA ILE A 335 1.09 -11.03 15.78
C ILE A 335 -0.19 -11.72 15.33
N LEU A 336 -0.40 -11.83 14.02
CA LEU A 336 -1.54 -12.48 13.38
C LEU A 336 -1.04 -13.55 12.41
N SER A 337 -1.72 -14.69 12.35
CA SER A 337 -1.49 -15.70 11.31
C SER A 337 -1.85 -15.17 9.93
N GLN A 338 -1.28 -15.77 8.87
CA GLN A 338 -1.87 -15.61 7.54
C GLN A 338 -3.30 -16.20 7.51
N PRO A 339 -4.17 -15.74 6.59
CA PRO A 339 -5.55 -16.23 6.49
C PRO A 339 -5.60 -17.72 6.08
N ILE A 340 -6.06 -18.56 6.99
CA ILE A 340 -6.36 -19.98 6.74
C ILE A 340 -7.69 -20.03 5.98
N LYS A 341 -7.67 -20.47 4.72
CA LYS A 341 -8.86 -20.48 3.85
C LYS A 341 -9.59 -21.81 3.95
N ILE A 342 -10.89 -21.77 4.23
CA ILE A 342 -11.79 -22.92 4.22
C ILE A 342 -13.03 -22.52 3.42
N GLN A 343 -13.19 -23.07 2.21
CA GLN A 343 -14.22 -22.65 1.26
C GLN A 343 -14.21 -21.11 1.06
N ASN A 344 -15.35 -20.45 1.30
CA ASN A 344 -15.53 -19.00 1.19
C ASN A 344 -15.12 -18.23 2.45
N PHE A 345 -14.68 -18.92 3.50
CA PHE A 345 -14.21 -18.34 4.76
C PHE A 345 -12.69 -18.23 4.80
N LYS A 346 -12.19 -17.23 5.51
CA LYS A 346 -10.79 -17.12 5.92
C LYS A 346 -10.73 -16.81 7.41
N PHE A 347 -9.88 -17.53 8.12
CA PHE A 347 -9.68 -17.39 9.56
C PHE A 347 -8.27 -16.88 9.86
N GLN A 348 -8.15 -15.95 10.78
CA GLN A 348 -6.87 -15.52 11.34
C GLN A 348 -6.95 -15.52 12.86
N PHE A 349 -5.85 -15.94 13.48
CA PHE A 349 -5.68 -15.99 14.93
C PHE A 349 -4.43 -15.22 15.29
N GLY A 350 -4.40 -14.62 16.47
CA GLY A 350 -3.28 -13.82 16.90
C GLY A 350 -3.27 -13.51 18.38
N TYR A 351 -2.24 -12.76 18.75
CA TYR A 351 -2.01 -12.29 20.09
C TYR A 351 -1.59 -10.81 20.01
N SER A 352 -2.06 -10.00 20.95
CA SER A 352 -1.60 -8.63 21.14
C SER A 352 -1.19 -8.35 22.57
N TYR A 353 -0.22 -7.46 22.71
CA TYR A 353 0.21 -6.86 23.96
C TYR A 353 0.11 -5.34 23.84
N ASN A 354 -0.42 -4.69 24.87
CA ASN A 354 -0.39 -3.25 25.03
C ASN A 354 0.06 -2.90 26.46
N TYR A 355 0.90 -1.88 26.58
CA TYR A 355 1.24 -1.18 27.80
C TYR A 355 1.01 0.31 27.59
N THR A 356 0.29 0.96 28.50
CA THR A 356 0.12 2.41 28.49
C THR A 356 0.23 2.99 29.90
N ASP A 357 0.93 4.11 30.02
CA ASP A 357 1.22 4.75 31.30
C ASP A 357 1.30 6.28 31.14
N SER A 358 0.57 7.01 32.00
CA SER A 358 0.55 8.48 32.07
C SER A 358 1.42 9.01 33.19
N LYS A 359 2.12 10.13 32.94
CA LYS A 359 2.88 10.87 33.97
C LYS A 359 1.97 11.34 35.10
N ASP A 360 0.89 12.02 34.73
CA ASP A 360 -0.12 12.55 35.66
C ASP A 360 -1.48 11.90 35.38
N VAL A 361 -2.23 11.55 36.43
CA VAL A 361 -3.55 10.92 36.33
C VAL A 361 -4.61 11.98 36.56
N LEU A 362 -5.38 12.27 35.52
CA LEU A 362 -6.43 13.29 35.48
C LEU A 362 -7.81 12.65 35.69
N PHE A 363 -7.93 11.89 36.78
CA PHE A 363 -9.16 11.21 37.17
C PHE A 363 -9.79 11.97 38.33
N ILE A 364 -11.03 12.42 38.16
CA ILE A 364 -11.77 13.20 39.15
C ILE A 364 -12.94 12.38 39.67
N PHE A 365 -13.32 12.59 40.94
CA PHE A 365 -14.47 11.95 41.58
C PHE A 365 -15.59 12.97 41.79
N ASP A 366 -16.84 12.54 41.60
CA ASP A 366 -18.02 13.32 41.95
C ASP A 366 -18.34 13.25 43.46
N ASN A 367 -19.41 13.91 43.87
CA ASN A 367 -19.87 13.93 45.27
C ASN A 367 -20.46 12.60 45.78
N GLN A 368 -20.49 11.56 44.95
CA GLN A 368 -20.87 10.19 45.29
C GLN A 368 -19.65 9.25 45.29
N GLY A 369 -18.45 9.74 44.94
CA GLY A 369 -17.24 8.95 44.79
C GLY A 369 -17.17 8.17 43.47
N LEU A 370 -18.03 8.47 42.49
CA LEU A 370 -17.94 7.93 41.14
C LEU A 370 -16.97 8.78 40.32
N GLY A 371 -16.09 8.14 39.54
CA GLY A 371 -14.99 8.86 38.88
C GLY A 371 -14.96 8.79 37.36
N VAL A 372 -14.44 9.86 36.74
CA VAL A 372 -14.28 10.02 35.29
C VAL A 372 -12.93 10.68 34.97
N TYR A 373 -12.50 10.55 33.71
CA TYR A 373 -11.31 11.25 33.22
C TYR A 373 -11.66 12.64 32.68
N ASP A 374 -10.95 13.66 33.15
CA ASP A 374 -11.16 15.07 32.77
C ASP A 374 -9.82 15.81 32.64
N PRO A 375 -9.44 16.36 31.46
CA PRO A 375 -10.20 16.38 30.22
C PRO A 375 -9.89 15.20 29.29
N TYR A 376 -8.98 14.30 29.64
CA TYR A 376 -8.63 13.17 28.78
C TYR A 376 -8.09 11.94 29.52
N PHE A 377 -8.17 10.82 28.81
CA PHE A 377 -7.83 9.48 29.30
C PHE A 377 -6.36 9.35 29.69
N THR A 378 -6.09 9.12 30.97
CA THR A 378 -4.73 9.05 31.57
C THR A 378 -4.58 7.78 32.42
N PRO A 379 -4.40 6.60 31.78
CA PRO A 379 -4.30 5.32 32.47
C PRO A 379 -2.91 5.13 33.08
N LYS A 380 -2.86 4.57 34.29
CA LYS A 380 -1.63 4.30 35.03
C LYS A 380 -1.24 2.83 34.97
N GLU A 381 -0.01 2.57 34.53
CA GLU A 381 0.61 1.23 34.41
C GLU A 381 -0.28 0.14 33.76
N GLN A 382 -1.18 0.53 32.85
CA GLN A 382 -2.14 -0.37 32.23
C GLN A 382 -1.45 -1.37 31.30
N LYS A 383 -1.73 -2.66 31.48
CA LYS A 383 -1.20 -3.78 30.69
C LYS A 383 -2.37 -4.61 30.18
N ILE A 384 -2.36 -4.98 28.90
CA ILE A 384 -3.39 -5.80 28.27
C ILE A 384 -2.74 -6.86 27.39
N HIS A 385 -3.04 -8.12 27.67
CA HIS A 385 -2.74 -9.28 26.82
C HIS A 385 -4.05 -9.80 26.22
N SER A 386 -4.13 -9.84 24.90
CA SER A 386 -5.36 -10.25 24.20
C SER A 386 -5.17 -11.33 23.17
N GLY A 387 -6.20 -12.16 23.00
CA GLY A 387 -6.38 -13.02 21.85
C GLY A 387 -7.07 -12.23 20.72
N LEU A 388 -6.52 -12.32 19.52
CA LEU A 388 -7.10 -11.75 18.31
C LEU A 388 -7.70 -12.86 17.45
N PHE A 389 -8.92 -12.65 16.97
CA PHE A 389 -9.58 -13.56 16.05
C PHE A 389 -10.29 -12.78 14.95
N ILE A 390 -10.12 -13.19 13.69
CA ILE A 390 -10.75 -12.55 12.53
C ILE A 390 -11.35 -13.63 11.62
N ILE A 391 -12.63 -13.48 11.30
CA ILE A 391 -13.33 -14.24 10.26
C ILE A 391 -13.62 -13.29 9.10
N ASN A 392 -13.23 -13.70 7.89
CA ASN A 392 -13.64 -13.07 6.63
C ASN A 392 -14.53 -14.06 5.86
N TYR A 393 -15.68 -13.61 5.34
CA TYR A 393 -16.58 -14.42 4.52
C TYR A 393 -16.96 -13.68 3.23
N ASN A 394 -16.76 -14.35 2.09
CA ASN A 394 -17.05 -13.83 0.76
C ASN A 394 -18.21 -14.63 0.12
N PRO A 395 -19.49 -14.31 0.40
CA PRO A 395 -20.62 -14.99 -0.23
C PRO A 395 -20.72 -14.70 -1.74
N SER A 396 -20.18 -13.57 -2.22
CA SER A 396 -20.14 -13.24 -3.64
C SER A 396 -18.92 -12.37 -3.98
N LYS A 397 -18.72 -12.08 -5.27
CA LYS A 397 -17.69 -11.12 -5.72
C LYS A 397 -17.97 -9.65 -5.34
N ARG A 398 -19.19 -9.34 -4.86
CA ARG A 398 -19.61 -7.97 -4.49
C ARG A 398 -19.75 -7.75 -2.98
N ILE A 399 -19.81 -8.82 -2.18
CA ILE A 399 -20.03 -8.76 -0.73
C ILE A 399 -18.82 -9.37 -0.02
N LEU A 400 -18.25 -8.61 0.90
CA LEU A 400 -17.32 -9.09 1.92
C LEU A 400 -17.96 -8.82 3.29
N LEU A 401 -18.07 -9.86 4.12
CA LEU A 401 -18.40 -9.76 5.53
C LEU A 401 -17.14 -10.05 6.35
N GLU A 402 -16.85 -9.24 7.36
CA GLU A 402 -15.77 -9.49 8.30
C GLU A 402 -16.27 -9.36 9.74
N ALA A 403 -15.81 -10.25 10.60
CA ALA A 403 -16.01 -10.19 12.05
C ALA A 403 -14.64 -10.31 12.73
N LYS A 404 -14.33 -9.38 13.64
CA LYS A 404 -13.11 -9.37 14.44
C LYS A 404 -13.49 -9.37 15.93
N VAL A 405 -12.75 -10.15 16.71
CA VAL A 405 -12.79 -10.18 18.17
C VAL A 405 -11.38 -9.89 18.69
N ASN A 406 -11.29 -8.98 19.65
CA ASN A 406 -10.11 -8.73 20.46
C ASN A 406 -10.51 -8.92 21.93
N TYR A 407 -10.03 -10.00 22.56
CA TYR A 407 -10.43 -10.44 23.90
C TYR A 407 -9.23 -10.41 24.84
N GLY A 408 -9.21 -9.46 25.77
CA GLY A 408 -8.15 -9.29 26.78
C GLY A 408 -8.28 -10.33 27.89
N PHE A 409 -7.61 -11.47 27.74
CA PHE A 409 -7.67 -12.58 28.69
C PHE A 409 -6.81 -12.37 29.94
N ASN A 410 -5.92 -11.38 29.92
CA ASN A 410 -5.17 -10.93 31.10
C ASN A 410 -4.92 -9.43 30.95
N ALA A 411 -5.63 -8.61 31.73
CA ALA A 411 -5.42 -7.17 31.76
C ALA A 411 -5.36 -6.66 33.21
N THR A 412 -4.45 -5.73 33.45
CA THR A 412 -4.21 -5.10 34.76
C THR A 412 -4.08 -3.60 34.61
N LEU A 413 -4.46 -2.82 35.62
CA LEU A 413 -4.11 -1.41 35.72
C LEU A 413 -3.89 -1.00 37.17
N ARG A 414 -3.39 0.22 37.38
CA ARG A 414 -3.42 0.87 38.69
C ARG A 414 -4.59 1.84 38.77
N ASN A 415 -5.69 1.38 39.36
CA ASN A 415 -6.91 2.16 39.48
C ASN A 415 -6.80 3.15 40.66
N PRO A 416 -7.11 4.46 40.48
CA PRO A 416 -7.27 5.36 41.61
C PRO A 416 -8.46 4.95 42.50
N TYR A 417 -8.35 5.19 43.81
CA TYR A 417 -9.48 5.06 44.74
C TYR A 417 -9.80 6.41 45.42
N PRO A 418 -11.08 6.69 45.71
CA PRO A 418 -11.48 7.93 46.35
C PRO A 418 -11.18 7.91 47.86
N ILE A 419 -10.71 9.03 48.39
CA ILE A 419 -10.78 9.35 49.82
C ILE A 419 -11.67 10.58 49.98
N GLN A 420 -12.62 10.52 50.92
CA GLN A 420 -13.45 11.65 51.28
C GLN A 420 -12.62 12.67 52.08
N VAL A 421 -12.51 13.90 51.56
CA VAL A 421 -11.76 14.99 52.22
C VAL A 421 -12.71 15.96 52.93
N THR A 422 -13.89 16.19 52.36
CA THR A 422 -14.99 16.94 53.00
C THR A 422 -16.33 16.23 52.79
N ALA A 423 -17.42 16.77 53.35
CA ALA A 423 -18.75 16.17 53.21
C ALA A 423 -19.22 16.02 51.74
N THR A 424 -18.62 16.74 50.80
CA THR A 424 -19.01 16.79 49.39
C THR A 424 -17.86 16.59 48.39
N GLU A 425 -16.61 16.43 48.86
CA GLU A 425 -15.42 16.37 48.01
C GLU A 425 -14.60 15.10 48.26
N PHE A 426 -14.16 14.49 47.15
CA PHE A 426 -13.33 13.30 47.12
C PHE A 426 -12.06 13.55 46.31
N GLU A 427 -10.92 13.08 46.81
CA GLU A 427 -9.61 13.15 46.14
C GLU A 427 -9.06 11.75 45.86
N ILE A 428 -8.04 11.65 45.00
CA ILE A 428 -7.31 10.40 44.77
C ILE A 428 -6.49 10.06 46.03
N GLY A 429 -6.92 9.07 46.80
CA GLY A 429 -6.22 8.62 47.99
C GLY A 429 -4.96 7.79 47.72
N GLY A 430 -4.84 7.28 46.50
CA GLY A 430 -3.78 6.36 46.09
C GLY A 430 -4.22 5.50 44.93
N PHE A 431 -3.49 4.41 44.69
CA PHE A 431 -3.74 3.49 43.58
C PHE A 431 -3.62 2.04 44.05
N TYR A 432 -4.52 1.18 43.58
CA TYR A 432 -4.49 -0.26 43.80
C TYR A 432 -4.41 -1.01 42.46
N ASP A 433 -3.84 -2.21 42.47
CA ASP A 433 -3.78 -3.06 41.27
C ASP A 433 -5.14 -3.72 41.05
N GLU A 434 -5.72 -3.52 39.87
CA GLU A 434 -7.03 -4.06 39.49
C GLU A 434 -6.92 -4.90 38.21
N THR A 435 -7.72 -5.97 38.14
CA THR A 435 -7.78 -6.90 37.00
C THR A 435 -9.08 -6.74 36.22
N PHE A 436 -9.03 -6.86 34.89
CA PHE A 436 -10.22 -6.70 34.06
C PHE A 436 -10.14 -7.53 32.77
N THR A 437 -11.26 -7.63 32.05
CA THR A 437 -11.38 -8.38 30.79
C THR A 437 -11.96 -7.49 29.70
N PRO A 438 -11.12 -6.68 29.00
CA PRO A 438 -11.60 -5.82 27.93
C PRO A 438 -11.97 -6.65 26.70
N VAL A 439 -13.05 -6.27 26.02
CA VAL A 439 -13.54 -6.96 24.82
C VAL A 439 -13.88 -5.94 23.74
N GLU A 440 -13.42 -6.17 22.52
CA GLU A 440 -13.84 -5.41 21.34
C GLU A 440 -14.37 -6.37 20.27
N LEU A 441 -15.62 -6.16 19.88
CA LEU A 441 -16.29 -6.86 18.78
C LEU A 441 -16.44 -5.87 17.62
N THR A 442 -15.94 -6.23 16.43
CA THR A 442 -16.09 -5.43 15.21
C THR A 442 -16.78 -6.26 14.13
N GLY A 443 -17.87 -5.74 13.56
CA GLY A 443 -18.53 -6.29 12.39
C GLY A 443 -18.40 -5.33 11.19
N VAL A 444 -18.08 -5.85 10.02
CA VAL A 444 -17.94 -5.07 8.77
C VAL A 444 -18.75 -5.72 7.66
N ILE A 445 -19.49 -4.89 6.93
CA ILE A 445 -20.15 -5.25 5.68
C ILE A 445 -19.60 -4.33 4.59
N ASN A 446 -18.98 -4.88 3.56
CA ASN A 446 -18.53 -4.13 2.38
C ASN A 446 -19.28 -4.61 1.14
N TYR A 447 -19.96 -3.69 0.45
CA TYR A 447 -20.71 -3.93 -0.78
C TYR A 447 -20.18 -3.08 -1.94
N SER A 448 -19.74 -3.75 -3.00
CA SER A 448 -19.31 -3.12 -4.25
C SER A 448 -20.47 -3.05 -5.25
N PHE A 449 -21.08 -1.87 -5.39
CA PHE A 449 -22.09 -1.60 -6.42
C PHE A 449 -21.49 -1.65 -7.82
N SER A 450 -20.30 -1.08 -7.99
CA SER A 450 -19.51 -1.11 -9.23
C SER A 450 -18.00 -1.12 -8.92
N LYS A 451 -17.14 -1.06 -9.94
CA LYS A 451 -15.70 -0.80 -9.74
C LYS A 451 -15.42 0.59 -9.13
N ARG A 452 -16.34 1.54 -9.32
CA ARG A 452 -16.19 2.96 -8.98
C ARG A 452 -17.00 3.41 -7.76
N PHE A 453 -17.89 2.56 -7.24
CA PHE A 453 -18.71 2.85 -6.09
C PHE A 453 -18.84 1.63 -5.17
N ASN A 454 -18.43 1.80 -3.91
CA ASN A 454 -18.64 0.84 -2.83
C ASN A 454 -19.11 1.52 -1.55
N ALA A 455 -19.82 0.76 -0.71
CA ALA A 455 -20.23 1.16 0.63
C ALA A 455 -19.67 0.18 1.66
N LYS A 456 -19.20 0.71 2.80
CA LYS A 456 -18.70 -0.06 3.94
C LYS A 456 -19.46 0.36 5.19
N VAL A 457 -20.24 -0.56 5.77
CA VAL A 457 -20.79 -0.41 7.12
C VAL A 457 -19.81 -1.06 8.10
N THR A 458 -19.47 -0.37 9.19
CA THR A 458 -18.69 -0.91 10.31
C THR A 458 -19.44 -0.67 11.61
N TYR A 459 -19.56 -1.69 12.46
CA TYR A 459 -20.07 -1.59 13.83
C TYR A 459 -19.02 -2.08 14.80
N ILE A 460 -18.84 -1.36 15.91
CA ILE A 460 -17.91 -1.69 17.00
C ILE A 460 -18.71 -1.64 18.31
N ASP A 461 -18.65 -2.71 19.11
CA ASP A 461 -19.02 -2.71 20.54
C ASP A 461 -17.75 -3.01 21.32
N GLN A 462 -17.37 -2.10 22.21
CA GLN A 462 -16.11 -2.13 22.95
C GLN A 462 -16.38 -1.93 24.43
N GLU A 463 -15.88 -2.84 25.24
CA GLU A 463 -15.89 -2.77 26.70
C GLU A 463 -14.45 -2.67 27.20
N THR A 464 -14.17 -1.63 27.99
CA THR A 464 -12.89 -1.38 28.64
C THR A 464 -13.10 -1.32 30.15
N PHE A 465 -12.02 -1.14 30.92
CA PHE A 465 -12.16 -0.92 32.37
C PHE A 465 -13.00 0.33 32.72
N PHE A 466 -12.91 1.39 31.92
CA PHE A 466 -13.44 2.72 32.27
C PHE A 466 -14.73 3.09 31.54
N TYR A 467 -15.00 2.47 30.40
CA TYR A 467 -16.19 2.75 29.60
C TYR A 467 -16.58 1.59 28.69
N ARG A 468 -17.86 1.53 28.38
CA ARG A 468 -18.39 0.79 27.22
C ARG A 468 -18.79 1.77 26.13
N ARG A 469 -18.47 1.44 24.88
CA ARG A 469 -18.63 2.28 23.68
C ARG A 469 -19.24 1.48 22.54
N LYS A 470 -20.24 2.07 21.88
CA LYS A 470 -20.82 1.56 20.64
C LYS A 470 -20.62 2.60 19.55
N ASN A 471 -20.23 2.14 18.37
CA ASN A 471 -19.87 3.02 17.26
C ASN A 471 -20.29 2.38 15.94
N ILE A 472 -21.00 3.14 15.11
CA ILE A 472 -21.41 2.72 13.77
C ILE A 472 -20.92 3.73 12.73
N ASN A 473 -20.38 3.23 11.63
CA ASN A 473 -19.85 4.01 10.52
C ASN A 473 -20.47 3.55 9.20
N LEU A 474 -20.97 4.49 8.40
CA LEU A 474 -21.33 4.28 6.99
C LEU A 474 -20.34 5.04 6.10
N GLY A 475 -19.37 4.31 5.55
CA GLY A 475 -18.43 4.82 4.57
C GLY A 475 -18.93 4.62 3.14
N LEU A 476 -18.94 5.66 2.30
CA LEU A 476 -19.21 5.60 0.86
C LEU A 476 -17.96 6.05 0.10
N ASN A 477 -17.54 5.28 -0.91
CA ASN A 477 -16.33 5.57 -1.68
C ASN A 477 -16.65 5.67 -3.18
N PHE A 478 -16.31 6.80 -3.80
CA PHE A 478 -16.58 7.12 -5.21
C PHE A 478 -15.29 7.42 -5.97
N ILE A 479 -15.19 6.92 -7.20
CA ILE A 479 -14.12 7.21 -8.18
C ILE A 479 -14.78 7.79 -9.44
N PHE A 480 -14.40 9.00 -9.85
CA PHE A 480 -15.00 9.73 -10.98
C PHE A 480 -14.24 9.56 -12.30
#